data_AF-A0A1I3UGE2-F1
#
_entry.id   AF-A0A1I3UGE2-F1
#
_cell.length_a   1.000
_cell.length_b   1.000
_cell.length_c   1.000
_cell.angle_alpha   90.00
_cell.angle_beta   90.00
_cell.angle_gamma   90.00
#
_symmetry.space_group_name_H-M   'P 1'
#
loop_
_entity.id
_entity.type
_entity.pdbx_description
1 polymer ?
#
loop_
_entity_poly.entity_id
_entity_poly.type
_entity_poly.pdbx_seq_one_letter_code
_entity_poly.pdbx_strand_id
1 'polypeptide(L)'
;MKNRDEWIEKTIESLFELLPDESVMGEPFWTIMEKDSGYEQGVNGNYIRMEGNVIPLFLSKKMAIEASKRLRKEGVVRGVSQSHLKHLIALSEENVGDMKLCLILLEETKAMVVEPELLTDYFLLDQHESFQNSAYQIKGRTSKRTLKEEYWALNQKFI
;
A
#
# COMPACT_ATOMS: atom_id res chain seq x y z
N MET A 1 -0.80 36.85 12.46
CA MET A 1 -1.87 36.03 11.87
C MET A 1 -1.28 35.25 10.69
N LYS A 2 -0.73 34.07 10.94
CA LYS A 2 -0.53 33.01 9.95
C LYS A 2 -1.63 32.00 10.26
N ASN A 3 -2.83 32.23 9.74
CA ASN A 3 -4.03 31.84 10.48
C ASN A 3 -5.10 31.33 9.52
N ARG A 4 -5.42 30.04 9.64
CA ARG A 4 -6.48 29.29 8.96
C ARG A 4 -6.23 28.89 7.50
N ASP A 5 -5.92 29.80 6.59
CA ASP A 5 -5.87 29.46 5.15
C ASP A 5 -4.68 28.54 4.83
N GLU A 6 -3.51 28.83 5.40
CA GLU A 6 -2.30 28.00 5.33
C GLU A 6 -2.50 26.59 5.94
N TRP A 7 -3.37 26.46 6.97
CA TRP A 7 -3.67 25.17 7.58
C TRP A 7 -4.65 24.34 6.73
N ILE A 8 -5.61 25.01 6.08
CA ILE A 8 -6.55 24.37 5.15
C ILE A 8 -5.79 23.82 3.94
N GLU A 9 -4.93 24.63 3.33
CA GLU A 9 -4.09 24.21 2.20
C GLU A 9 -3.25 22.98 2.56
N LYS A 10 -2.54 23.03 3.68
CA LYS A 10 -1.74 21.88 4.15
C LYS A 10 -2.58 20.63 4.42
N THR A 11 -3.80 20.80 4.95
CA THR A 11 -4.71 19.67 5.21
C THR A 11 -5.22 19.07 3.91
N ILE A 12 -5.54 19.89 2.92
CA ILE A 12 -5.96 19.46 1.59
C ILE A 12 -4.81 18.74 0.87
N GLU A 13 -3.59 19.28 0.94
CA GLU A 13 -2.39 18.64 0.40
C GLU A 13 -2.17 17.26 1.03
N SER A 14 -2.26 17.15 2.37
CA SER A 14 -2.14 15.86 3.05
C SER A 14 -3.23 14.86 2.66
N LEU A 15 -4.41 15.35 2.26
CA LEU A 15 -5.49 14.49 1.78
C LEU A 15 -5.20 13.93 0.39
N PHE A 16 -4.56 14.71 -0.49
CA PHE A 16 -4.08 14.22 -1.80
C PHE A 16 -2.92 13.23 -1.66
N GLU A 17 -2.10 13.38 -0.62
CA GLU A 17 -1.06 12.40 -0.30
C GLU A 17 -1.63 11.08 0.24
N LEU A 18 -2.86 11.10 0.76
CA LEU A 18 -3.57 9.92 1.23
C LEU A 18 -4.44 9.30 0.13
N LEU A 19 -5.28 10.08 -0.55
CA LEU A 19 -6.33 9.59 -1.44
C LEU A 19 -5.89 9.63 -2.90
N PRO A 20 -5.62 8.47 -3.53
CA PRO A 20 -5.19 8.44 -4.91
C PRO A 20 -6.32 8.82 -5.87
N ASP A 21 -5.99 9.65 -6.86
CA ASP A 21 -6.87 9.94 -8.00
C ASP A 21 -6.66 8.96 -9.16
N GLU A 22 -7.38 9.17 -10.26
CA GLU A 22 -7.30 8.30 -11.45
C GLU A 22 -5.99 8.39 -12.24
N SER A 23 -5.20 9.46 -12.05
CA SER A 23 -3.92 9.68 -12.72
C SER A 23 -2.77 8.92 -12.04
N VAL A 24 -2.96 8.52 -10.78
CA VAL A 24 -1.95 7.80 -9.99
C VAL A 24 -1.67 6.42 -10.59
N MET A 25 -0.41 6.20 -10.96
CA MET A 25 0.10 4.89 -11.35
C MET A 25 0.41 4.05 -10.10
N GLY A 26 0.01 2.77 -10.12
CA GLY A 26 0.30 1.84 -9.03
C GLY A 26 1.76 1.42 -9.00
N GLU A 27 2.52 1.94 -8.04
CA GLU A 27 3.95 1.70 -7.85
C GLU A 27 4.21 1.25 -6.39
N PRO A 28 4.02 -0.05 -6.04
CA PRO A 28 3.68 -1.18 -6.90
C PRO A 28 2.21 -1.62 -6.83
N PHE A 29 1.39 -0.99 -5.99
CA PHE A 29 0.09 -1.53 -5.63
C PHE A 29 -1.08 -0.81 -6.30
N TRP A 30 -2.19 -1.51 -6.36
CA TRP A 30 -3.51 -1.01 -6.71
C TRP A 30 -4.46 -1.29 -5.56
N THR A 31 -5.50 -0.47 -5.42
CA THR A 31 -6.55 -0.67 -4.42
C THR A 31 -7.90 -0.29 -5.02
N ILE A 32 -8.97 -0.40 -4.23
CA ILE A 32 -10.34 -0.12 -4.64
C ILE A 32 -10.93 0.90 -3.67
N MET A 33 -11.52 1.97 -4.20
CA MET A 33 -12.23 2.98 -3.43
C MET A 33 -13.74 2.87 -3.67
N GLU A 34 -14.54 3.29 -2.69
CA GLU A 34 -16.00 3.33 -2.80
C GLU A 34 -16.41 4.32 -3.89
N LYS A 35 -17.21 3.83 -4.85
CA LYS A 35 -17.71 4.66 -5.94
C LYS A 35 -18.79 5.62 -5.43
N ASP A 36 -18.70 6.86 -5.88
CA ASP A 36 -19.76 7.84 -5.70
C ASP A 36 -19.80 8.78 -6.91
N SER A 37 -20.87 8.67 -7.71
CA SER A 37 -21.07 9.47 -8.92
C SER A 37 -21.44 10.93 -8.64
N GLY A 38 -21.66 11.30 -7.38
CA GLY A 38 -21.86 12.69 -6.97
C GLY A 38 -20.56 13.50 -6.94
N TYR A 39 -19.40 12.85 -6.94
CA TYR A 39 -18.09 13.49 -6.95
C TYR A 39 -17.44 13.41 -8.34
N GLU A 40 -16.70 14.46 -8.72
CA GLU A 40 -15.97 14.54 -9.99
C GLU A 40 -14.98 13.37 -10.17
N GLN A 41 -14.28 13.02 -9.09
CA GLN A 41 -13.34 11.89 -9.05
C GLN A 41 -14.03 10.52 -9.04
N GLY A 42 -15.37 10.47 -9.03
CA GLY A 42 -16.16 9.24 -9.02
C GLY A 42 -16.02 8.38 -7.75
N VAL A 43 -15.44 8.93 -6.68
CA VAL A 43 -15.20 8.26 -5.39
C VAL A 43 -15.51 9.19 -4.21
N ASN A 44 -15.94 8.63 -3.08
CA ASN A 44 -16.27 9.39 -1.86
C ASN A 44 -15.09 9.58 -0.89
N GLY A 45 -13.89 9.12 -1.26
CA GLY A 45 -12.69 9.15 -0.42
C GLY A 45 -12.50 7.96 0.53
N ASN A 46 -13.45 7.02 0.59
CA ASN A 46 -13.28 5.80 1.39
C ASN A 46 -12.65 4.67 0.58
N TYR A 47 -11.70 3.96 1.20
CA TYR A 47 -11.25 2.67 0.67
C TYR A 47 -12.32 1.60 0.88
N ILE A 48 -12.45 0.71 -0.10
CA ILE A 48 -13.13 -0.56 0.09
C ILE A 48 -12.31 -1.39 1.06
N ARG A 49 -12.98 -1.92 2.08
CA ARG A 49 -12.38 -2.69 3.15
C ARG A 49 -12.95 -4.10 3.17
N MET A 50 -12.09 -5.07 3.47
CA MET A 50 -12.50 -6.43 3.83
C MET A 50 -12.95 -6.46 5.30
N GLU A 51 -13.44 -7.61 5.74
CA GLU A 51 -13.79 -7.83 7.15
C GLU A 51 -12.63 -7.46 8.08
N GLY A 52 -12.93 -6.80 9.20
CA GLY A 52 -11.91 -6.36 10.15
C GLY A 52 -11.15 -5.09 9.75
N ASN A 53 -11.76 -4.21 8.95
CA ASN A 53 -11.18 -2.90 8.55
C ASN A 53 -9.86 -3.02 7.78
N VAL A 54 -9.75 -4.03 6.92
CA VAL A 54 -8.53 -4.34 6.17
C VAL A 54 -8.59 -3.74 4.76
N ILE A 55 -7.62 -2.92 4.38
CA ILE A 55 -7.48 -2.37 3.03
C ILE A 55 -6.65 -3.34 2.17
N PRO A 56 -7.18 -3.83 1.05
CA PRO A 56 -6.44 -4.70 0.15
C PRO A 56 -5.51 -3.90 -0.78
N LEU A 57 -4.28 -4.40 -0.91
CA LEU A 57 -3.25 -3.95 -1.83
C LEU A 57 -3.01 -5.06 -2.86
N PHE A 58 -3.34 -4.78 -4.12
CA PHE A 58 -3.22 -5.70 -5.24
C PHE A 58 -1.92 -5.42 -6.01
N LEU A 59 -1.17 -6.46 -6.34
CA LEU A 59 0.08 -6.34 -7.10
C LEU A 59 -0.12 -5.93 -8.58
N SER A 60 -1.35 -5.96 -9.08
CA SER A 60 -1.63 -5.52 -10.45
C SER A 60 -3.02 -4.89 -10.58
N LYS A 61 -3.15 -3.94 -11.53
CA LYS A 61 -4.43 -3.32 -11.89
C LYS A 61 -5.47 -4.35 -12.30
N LYS A 62 -5.04 -5.40 -13.02
CA LYS A 62 -5.93 -6.46 -13.50
C LYS A 62 -6.61 -7.18 -12.34
N MET A 63 -5.85 -7.56 -11.30
CA MET A 63 -6.41 -8.18 -10.10
C MET A 63 -7.38 -7.25 -9.38
N ALA A 64 -7.03 -5.97 -9.22
CA ALA A 64 -7.95 -5.01 -8.61
C ALA A 64 -9.27 -4.86 -9.39
N ILE A 65 -9.22 -4.88 -10.73
CA ILE A 65 -10.40 -4.85 -11.61
C ILE A 65 -11.23 -6.14 -11.49
N GLU A 66 -10.59 -7.30 -11.43
CA GLU A 66 -11.28 -8.59 -11.29
C GLU A 66 -11.96 -8.71 -9.93
N ALA A 67 -11.27 -8.32 -8.85
CA ALA A 67 -11.82 -8.22 -7.52
C ALA A 67 -12.99 -7.20 -7.46
N SER A 68 -12.86 -6.02 -8.08
CA SER A 68 -13.90 -4.99 -8.02
C SER A 68 -15.22 -5.44 -8.66
N LYS A 69 -15.17 -6.25 -9.72
CA LYS A 69 -16.35 -6.82 -10.38
C LYS A 69 -17.13 -7.80 -9.50
N ARG A 70 -16.50 -8.38 -8.48
CA ARG A 70 -17.12 -9.35 -7.55
C ARG A 70 -17.70 -8.68 -6.31
N LEU A 71 -17.39 -7.40 -6.08
CA LEU A 71 -17.94 -6.66 -4.96
C LEU A 71 -19.45 -6.46 -5.16
N ARG A 72 -20.22 -6.61 -4.07
CA ARG A 72 -21.65 -6.26 -4.07
C ARG A 72 -21.88 -4.75 -4.20
N LYS A 73 -20.88 -3.94 -3.83
CA LYS A 73 -20.86 -2.49 -3.96
C LYS A 73 -19.98 -2.12 -5.15
N GLU A 74 -20.38 -1.09 -5.89
CA GLU A 74 -19.54 -0.56 -6.96
C GLU A 74 -18.25 0.04 -6.38
N GLY A 75 -17.10 -0.38 -6.92
CA GLY A 75 -15.79 0.08 -6.50
C GLY A 75 -14.97 0.58 -7.68
N VAL A 76 -14.15 1.60 -7.44
CA VAL A 76 -13.27 2.20 -8.45
C VAL A 76 -11.82 1.85 -8.14
N VAL A 77 -11.12 1.31 -9.13
CA VAL A 77 -9.72 0.92 -9.00
C VAL A 77 -8.81 2.16 -9.07
N ARG A 78 -7.87 2.26 -8.12
CA ARG A 78 -6.89 3.35 -8.01
C ARG A 78 -5.48 2.81 -7.84
N GLY A 79 -4.50 3.49 -8.41
CA GLY A 79 -3.09 3.21 -8.17
C GLY A 79 -2.69 3.68 -6.77
N VAL A 80 -1.72 3.01 -6.16
CA VAL A 80 -1.10 3.44 -4.90
C VAL A 80 0.35 3.76 -5.23
N SER A 81 0.70 5.04 -5.17
CA SER A 81 2.10 5.48 -5.32
C SER A 81 2.88 5.30 -4.00
N GLN A 82 4.19 5.52 -4.05
CA GLN A 82 5.06 5.47 -2.87
C GLN A 82 4.62 6.42 -1.74
N SER A 83 4.17 7.63 -2.08
CA SER A 83 3.66 8.58 -1.08
C SER A 83 2.38 8.06 -0.41
N HIS A 84 1.43 7.57 -1.19
CA HIS A 84 0.19 6.98 -0.66
C HIS A 84 0.49 5.77 0.23
N LEU A 85 1.39 4.88 -0.22
CA LEU A 85 1.77 3.69 0.53
C LEU A 85 2.38 4.07 1.88
N LYS A 86 3.27 5.07 1.92
CA LYS A 86 3.86 5.57 3.16
C LYS A 86 2.81 6.08 4.15
N HIS A 87 1.82 6.82 3.67
CA HIS A 87 0.73 7.32 4.53
C HIS A 87 -0.18 6.18 5.03
N LEU A 88 -0.51 5.22 4.16
CA LEU A 88 -1.31 4.06 4.56
C LEU A 88 -0.59 3.19 5.60
N ILE A 89 0.73 3.00 5.47
CA ILE A 89 1.57 2.32 6.45
C ILE A 89 1.50 3.06 7.79
N ALA A 90 1.75 4.37 7.80
CA ALA A 90 1.74 5.17 9.02
C ALA A 90 0.37 5.10 9.75
N LEU A 91 -0.74 5.20 9.01
CA LEU A 91 -2.08 5.04 9.57
C LEU A 91 -2.32 3.65 10.18
N SER A 92 -1.72 2.61 9.58
CA SER A 92 -1.80 1.24 10.09
C SER A 92 -0.95 1.06 11.35
N GLU A 93 0.24 1.66 11.40
CA GLU A 93 1.15 1.63 12.56
C GLU A 93 0.56 2.37 13.77
N GLU A 94 -0.09 3.51 13.53
CA GLU A 94 -0.80 4.28 14.54
C GLU A 94 -2.12 3.63 14.99
N ASN A 95 -2.48 2.48 14.42
CA ASN A 95 -3.71 1.74 14.65
C ASN A 95 -4.97 2.61 14.51
N VAL A 96 -4.97 3.55 13.55
CA VAL A 96 -6.07 4.48 13.33
C VAL A 96 -7.31 3.69 12.91
N GLY A 97 -8.31 3.64 13.80
CA GLY A 97 -9.56 2.91 13.56
C GLY A 97 -9.36 1.39 13.39
N ASP A 98 -8.32 0.80 13.97
CA ASP A 98 -7.96 -0.62 13.79
C ASP A 98 -7.71 -1.00 12.32
N MET A 99 -7.23 -0.04 11.52
CA MET A 99 -6.94 -0.26 10.10
C MET A 99 -5.72 -1.17 9.92
N LYS A 100 -5.84 -2.13 9.00
CA LYS A 100 -4.73 -3.00 8.59
C LYS A 100 -4.58 -3.02 7.08
N LEU A 101 -3.39 -3.37 6.61
CA LEU A 101 -3.09 -3.56 5.20
C LEU A 101 -2.97 -5.06 4.88
N CYS A 102 -3.42 -5.45 3.69
CA CYS A 102 -3.32 -6.83 3.24
C CYS A 102 -2.81 -6.91 1.81
N LEU A 103 -1.78 -7.72 1.59
CA LEU A 103 -1.31 -8.06 0.26
C LEU A 103 -2.18 -9.16 -0.33
N ILE A 104 -2.78 -8.88 -1.48
CA ILE A 104 -3.47 -9.87 -2.30
C ILE A 104 -2.47 -10.42 -3.30
N LEU A 105 -2.07 -11.68 -3.07
CA LEU A 105 -1.13 -12.40 -3.91
C LEU A 105 -1.87 -13.12 -5.05
N LEU A 106 -1.10 -13.49 -6.09
CA LEU A 106 -1.47 -14.28 -7.29
C LEU A 106 -2.91 -14.84 -7.33
N GLU A 107 -3.65 -14.49 -8.39
CA GLU A 107 -5.00 -15.02 -8.70
C GLU A 107 -6.04 -14.88 -7.57
N GLU A 108 -5.81 -13.98 -6.60
CA GLU A 108 -6.76 -13.63 -5.52
C GLU A 108 -7.11 -14.78 -4.57
N THR A 109 -6.42 -15.93 -4.68
CA THR A 109 -6.68 -17.10 -3.81
C THR A 109 -5.94 -17.03 -2.48
N LYS A 110 -4.94 -16.17 -2.38
CA LYS A 110 -4.12 -15.98 -1.18
C LYS A 110 -4.07 -14.51 -0.81
N ALA A 111 -4.47 -14.23 0.42
CA ALA A 111 -4.39 -12.93 1.04
C ALA A 111 -3.55 -13.04 2.31
N MET A 112 -2.66 -12.08 2.52
CA MET A 112 -1.81 -12.01 3.71
C MET A 112 -1.98 -10.64 4.33
N VAL A 113 -2.54 -10.58 5.55
CA VAL A 113 -2.43 -9.37 6.37
C VAL A 113 -0.95 -9.18 6.68
N VAL A 114 -0.45 -7.98 6.42
CA VAL A 114 0.99 -7.69 6.52
C VAL A 114 1.25 -6.72 7.66
N GLU A 115 2.30 -7.01 8.41
CA GLU A 115 2.86 -6.04 9.35
C GLU A 115 3.39 -4.83 8.57
N PRO A 116 3.15 -3.59 9.03
CA PRO A 116 3.59 -2.38 8.33
C PRO A 116 5.09 -2.35 8.01
N GLU A 117 5.93 -2.88 8.92
CA GLU A 117 7.39 -2.97 8.75
C GLU A 117 7.79 -3.72 7.46
N LEU A 118 7.06 -4.79 7.11
CA LEU A 118 7.34 -5.55 5.87
C LEU A 118 7.03 -4.73 4.61
N LEU A 119 6.03 -3.86 4.66
CA LEU A 119 5.72 -2.99 3.54
C LEU A 119 6.82 -1.93 3.37
N THR A 120 7.30 -1.39 4.47
CA THR A 120 8.40 -0.42 4.50
C THR A 120 9.69 -1.03 3.94
N ASP A 121 10.13 -2.18 4.45
CA ASP A 121 11.43 -2.76 4.09
C ASP A 121 11.51 -3.22 2.62
N TYR A 122 10.41 -3.74 2.08
CA TYR A 122 10.42 -4.39 0.76
C TYR A 122 9.81 -3.55 -0.36
N PHE A 123 8.96 -2.57 -0.04
CA PHE A 123 8.16 -1.87 -1.06
C PHE A 123 8.30 -0.34 -1.03
N LEU A 124 8.97 0.25 -0.03
CA LEU A 124 9.34 1.68 -0.05
C LEU A 124 10.75 1.90 -0.60
N LEU A 125 10.84 2.59 -1.74
CA LEU A 125 12.08 2.78 -2.50
C LEU A 125 13.12 3.64 -1.74
N ASP A 126 12.68 4.67 -1.02
CA ASP A 126 13.57 5.57 -0.26
C ASP A 126 14.31 4.86 0.89
N GLN A 127 13.70 3.80 1.45
CA GLN A 127 14.34 2.95 2.45
C GLN A 127 15.24 1.90 1.79
N HIS A 128 14.88 1.43 0.60
CA HIS A 128 15.65 0.44 -0.14
C HIS A 128 17.04 0.97 -0.59
N GLU A 129 17.19 2.27 -0.86
CA GLU A 129 18.51 2.87 -1.14
C GLU A 129 19.43 2.88 0.10
N SER A 130 18.89 3.13 1.30
CA SER A 130 19.66 3.06 2.55
C SER A 130 20.10 1.63 2.89
N PHE A 131 19.24 0.63 2.63
CA PHE A 131 19.55 -0.80 2.77
C PHE A 131 20.56 -1.29 1.73
N GLN A 132 20.45 -0.85 0.47
CA GLN A 132 21.46 -1.14 -0.54
C GLN A 132 22.81 -0.54 -0.13
N ASN A 133 22.85 0.74 0.28
CA ASN A 133 24.08 1.42 0.67
C ASN A 133 24.74 0.81 1.91
N SER A 134 23.97 0.37 2.92
CA SER A 134 24.50 -0.35 4.08
C SER A 134 24.99 -1.77 3.71
N ALA A 135 24.26 -2.49 2.85
CA ALA A 135 24.69 -3.79 2.33
C ALA A 135 25.93 -3.72 1.43
N TYR A 136 26.15 -2.61 0.72
CA TYR A 136 27.40 -2.35 -0.01
C TYR A 136 28.59 -2.10 0.92
N GLN A 137 28.37 -1.50 2.10
CA GLN A 137 29.43 -1.36 3.11
C GLN A 137 29.74 -2.68 3.84
N ILE A 138 28.74 -3.56 4.00
CA ILE A 138 28.93 -4.89 4.61
C ILE A 138 29.58 -5.89 3.62
N LYS A 139 29.47 -5.66 2.30
CA LYS A 139 30.13 -6.44 1.23
C LYS A 139 31.67 -6.36 1.20
N GLY A 140 32.31 -5.78 2.21
CA GLY A 140 33.73 -5.99 2.51
C GLY A 140 34.04 -7.34 3.18
N ARG A 141 33.04 -8.03 3.76
CA ARG A 141 33.22 -9.36 4.35
C ARG A 141 31.98 -10.24 4.13
N THR A 142 32.21 -11.35 3.43
CA THR A 142 31.37 -12.57 3.31
C THR A 142 30.45 -12.69 2.08
N SER A 143 30.51 -13.88 1.47
CA SER A 143 30.18 -14.25 0.09
C SER A 143 28.69 -14.24 -0.27
N LYS A 144 28.38 -13.85 -1.52
CA LYS A 144 27.04 -13.66 -2.15
C LYS A 144 26.14 -14.91 -2.28
N ARG A 145 26.35 -15.97 -1.50
CA ARG A 145 25.66 -17.27 -1.71
C ARG A 145 24.47 -17.55 -0.79
N THR A 146 24.30 -16.83 0.31
CA THR A 146 23.38 -17.23 1.40
C THR A 146 22.01 -16.51 1.43
N LEU A 147 21.89 -15.28 0.93
CA LEU A 147 20.63 -14.51 1.09
C LEU A 147 19.44 -15.04 0.27
N LYS A 148 19.71 -15.71 -0.85
CA LYS A 148 18.64 -16.32 -1.65
C LYS A 148 18.07 -17.57 -0.97
N GLU A 149 18.86 -18.25 -0.14
CA GLU A 149 18.47 -19.49 0.55
C GLU A 149 17.63 -19.20 1.80
N GLU A 150 17.88 -18.09 2.49
CA GLU A 150 17.09 -17.65 3.66
C GLU A 150 15.64 -17.30 3.29
N TYR A 151 15.42 -16.70 2.10
CA TYR A 151 14.08 -16.37 1.60
C TYR A 151 13.23 -17.62 1.29
N TRP A 152 13.86 -18.72 0.86
CA TRP A 152 13.17 -19.99 0.61
C TRP A 152 12.89 -20.76 1.92
N ALA A 153 13.73 -20.62 2.94
CA ALA A 153 13.56 -21.30 4.22
C ALA A 153 12.41 -20.73 5.08
N LEU A 154 12.15 -19.42 5.01
CA LEU A 154 11.04 -18.78 5.73
C LEU A 154 9.66 -19.17 5.17
N ASN A 155 9.56 -19.40 3.86
CA ASN A 155 8.29 -19.74 3.20
C ASN A 155 7.84 -21.21 3.35
N GLN A 156 8.66 -22.08 3.95
CA GLN A 156 8.26 -23.47 4.24
C GLN A 156 7.55 -23.65 5.60
N LYS A 157 7.53 -22.62 6.47
CA LYS A 157 6.84 -22.70 7.77
C LYS A 157 5.36 -22.31 7.72
N PHE A 158 4.86 -21.90 6.56
CA PHE A 158 3.49 -21.42 6.38
C PHE A 158 2.72 -22.15 5.25
N ILE A 159 3.18 -23.37 4.88
CA ILE A 159 2.43 -24.32 4.03
C ILE A 159 2.09 -25.55 4.86
#